data_AF-A0A6B9F8R9-F1
#
_entry.id   AF-A0A6B9F8R9-F1
#
_cell.length_a   1.000
_cell.length_b   1.000
_cell.length_c   1.000
_cell.angle_alpha   90.00
_cell.angle_beta   90.00
_cell.angle_gamma   90.00
#
_symmetry.space_group_name_H-M   'P 1'
#
loop_
_entity.id
_entity.type
_entity.pdbx_description
1 polymer ?
#
loop_
_entity_poly.entity_id
_entity_poly.type
_entity_poly.pdbx_seq_one_letter_code
_entity_poly.pdbx_strand_id
1 'polypeptide(L)'
;MEWTRRALLAGTAVGLGGCLSAGRSNVDYPETAAGTETAVDEALVDAETAGPATDDGDEPAQQTEPSVPNRQLATEVERAYGEIEWFATEYDDAIETYRRVLGNAMATVQRVRDSSEFDAGNLELVRRATDRAVATAEAELGGHFGLPGQMRDEVDAHVETIRRFGARGDLDRVDVELERLYDYLRGIRSDLFVRRVLSDRQVDARLYRHLHDDTPDEEDGEDETDDDEADPGLFEVYHSSGYAGYAYGGPRYVERDPFGDDDANDTNEGAELLARQRTQFGSVGEATGRTGFAYVVSYAVPDEAEQPTDLEPLDYDHTSLFVQRYEDVAAAGEAAERLYDTAVSREGSYSFGRDRWDRVYYEADGDVTYAFLIRAGPFVLVAAPSEVAWEERVDWTEPLDRLWLWRP
;
A
#
# COMPACT_ATOMS: atom_id res chain seq x y z
N MET A 1 8.12 8.04 45.19
CA MET A 1 7.87 9.50 45.11
C MET A 1 6.77 9.69 44.11
N GLU A 2 5.66 10.31 44.51
CA GLU A 2 4.48 10.48 43.66
C GLU A 2 4.65 11.72 42.77
N TRP A 3 4.53 11.53 41.45
CA TRP A 3 4.48 12.62 40.49
C TRP A 3 3.01 12.97 40.23
N THR A 4 2.63 14.22 40.47
CA THR A 4 1.22 14.63 40.46
C THR A 4 0.72 14.96 39.05
N ARG A 5 -0.59 14.73 38.82
CA ARG A 5 -1.29 14.79 37.52
C ARG A 5 -1.43 16.20 36.91
N ARG A 6 -0.35 16.99 36.85
CA ARG A 6 -0.28 18.32 36.20
C ARG A 6 0.92 18.52 35.27
N ALA A 7 1.76 17.50 35.08
CA ALA A 7 2.88 17.52 34.13
C ALA A 7 2.59 16.81 32.79
N LEU A 8 1.37 16.30 32.59
CA LEU A 8 0.96 15.48 31.42
C LEU A 8 -0.08 16.18 30.51
N LEU A 9 -0.09 17.52 30.49
CA LEU A 9 -0.97 18.32 29.62
C LEU A 9 -0.17 19.42 28.91
N ALA A 10 0.88 19.02 28.20
CA ALA A 10 1.74 19.87 27.37
C ALA A 10 2.22 19.16 26.09
N GLY A 11 1.50 18.13 25.63
CA GLY A 11 1.91 17.25 24.53
C GLY A 11 0.75 16.73 23.66
N THR A 12 -0.43 17.35 23.72
CA THR A 12 -1.60 16.99 22.92
C THR A 12 -2.29 18.24 22.39
N ALA A 13 -2.06 18.54 21.12
CA ALA A 13 -2.67 19.66 20.39
C ALA A 13 -2.87 19.36 18.89
N VAL A 14 -3.13 18.10 18.53
CA VAL A 14 -3.72 17.77 17.23
C VAL A 14 -5.19 18.17 17.31
N GLY A 15 -5.52 19.33 16.77
CA GLY A 15 -6.87 19.89 16.81
C GLY A 15 -7.59 19.72 15.48
N LEU A 16 -8.61 18.85 15.45
CA LEU A 16 -9.58 18.80 14.36
C LEU A 16 -10.25 20.18 14.20
N GLY A 17 -10.37 20.67 12.97
CA GLY A 17 -10.68 22.09 12.70
C GLY A 17 -11.33 22.37 11.35
N GLY A 18 -12.18 21.48 10.85
CA GLY A 18 -12.93 21.71 9.61
C GLY A 18 -14.03 22.77 9.77
N CYS A 19 -13.93 23.88 9.03
CA CYS A 19 -15.04 24.81 8.72
C CYS A 19 -14.63 25.84 7.66
N LEU A 20 -14.97 25.59 6.38
CA LEU A 20 -14.88 26.58 5.31
C LEU A 20 -16.07 27.56 5.36
N SER A 21 -15.84 28.88 5.29
CA SER A 21 -16.90 29.86 4.98
C SER A 21 -16.40 31.27 4.62
N ALA A 22 -15.47 31.39 3.66
CA ALA A 22 -15.13 32.67 3.03
C ALA A 22 -16.09 32.99 1.86
N GLY A 23 -17.35 33.31 2.19
CA GLY A 23 -18.41 33.52 1.19
C GLY A 23 -18.12 34.65 0.19
N ARG A 24 -18.32 34.39 -1.11
CA ARG A 24 -18.29 35.41 -2.17
C ARG A 24 -19.48 36.38 -2.02
N SER A 25 -19.32 37.59 -2.57
CA SER A 25 -20.43 38.56 -2.64
C SER A 25 -21.58 38.02 -3.49
N ASN A 26 -22.80 38.21 -2.99
CA ASN A 26 -24.05 38.05 -3.72
C ASN A 26 -24.40 39.37 -4.47
N VAL A 27 -25.51 39.38 -5.24
CA VAL A 27 -26.10 40.56 -5.97
C VAL A 27 -25.31 40.97 -7.24
N ASP A 28 -25.86 41.17 -8.45
CA ASP A 28 -27.17 40.94 -9.13
C ASP A 28 -26.87 40.86 -10.68
N TYR A 29 -27.73 40.59 -11.68
CA TYR A 29 -29.20 40.51 -11.89
C TYR A 29 -29.53 39.43 -12.97
N PRO A 30 -30.80 39.02 -13.19
CA PRO A 30 -31.18 37.89 -14.06
C PRO A 30 -31.59 38.22 -15.53
N GLU A 31 -31.57 37.15 -16.34
CA GLU A 31 -32.33 36.83 -17.58
C GLU A 31 -32.59 37.85 -18.71
N THR A 32 -32.36 37.37 -19.95
CA THR A 32 -33.27 37.60 -21.09
C THR A 32 -33.50 36.29 -21.85
N ALA A 33 -34.74 35.79 -21.85
CA ALA A 33 -35.16 34.63 -22.64
C ALA A 33 -35.86 35.08 -23.93
N ALA A 34 -35.50 34.49 -25.09
CA ALA A 34 -36.29 34.48 -26.31
C ALA A 34 -35.71 33.50 -27.36
N GLY A 35 -36.59 32.82 -28.09
CA GLY A 35 -36.27 32.12 -29.36
C GLY A 35 -35.94 30.63 -29.23
N THR A 36 -36.75 29.66 -29.62
CA THR A 36 -38.12 29.57 -30.18
C THR A 36 -38.35 28.06 -30.42
N GLU A 37 -39.59 27.57 -30.34
CA GLU A 37 -39.93 26.16 -30.58
C GLU A 37 -39.64 25.72 -32.03
N THR A 38 -39.49 24.40 -32.26
CA THR A 38 -40.30 23.60 -33.21
C THR A 38 -39.86 22.13 -33.16
N ALA A 39 -40.76 21.22 -32.81
CA ALA A 39 -40.66 19.79 -33.15
C ALA A 39 -41.44 19.53 -34.46
N VAL A 40 -41.13 18.48 -35.25
CA VAL A 40 -41.84 17.17 -35.24
C VAL A 40 -41.19 16.14 -36.19
N ASP A 41 -41.46 14.86 -35.88
CA ASP A 41 -41.77 13.71 -36.75
C ASP A 41 -40.83 13.08 -37.81
N GLU A 42 -40.59 11.78 -37.56
CA GLU A 42 -40.86 10.60 -38.41
C GLU A 42 -39.97 10.14 -39.60
N ALA A 43 -39.55 8.88 -39.44
CA ALA A 43 -39.70 7.73 -40.35
C ALA A 43 -38.76 7.50 -41.56
N LEU A 44 -37.94 6.45 -41.40
CA LEU A 44 -37.80 5.27 -42.29
C LEU A 44 -37.75 5.46 -43.82
N VAL A 45 -36.63 5.08 -44.42
CA VAL A 45 -36.61 4.20 -45.61
C VAL A 45 -35.32 3.37 -45.69
N ASP A 46 -35.45 2.11 -46.08
CA ASP A 46 -34.36 1.21 -46.46
C ASP A 46 -33.78 1.59 -47.84
N ALA A 47 -32.47 1.35 -48.03
CA ALA A 47 -31.81 1.49 -49.33
C ALA A 47 -30.60 0.54 -49.45
N GLU A 48 -30.88 -0.74 -49.67
CA GLU A 48 -29.88 -1.76 -50.04
C GLU A 48 -29.04 -1.31 -51.26
N THR A 49 -27.71 -1.44 -51.20
CA THR A 49 -26.81 -1.23 -52.35
C THR A 49 -25.59 -2.13 -52.22
N ALA A 50 -25.32 -2.96 -53.23
CA ALA A 50 -24.30 -3.99 -53.19
C ALA A 50 -23.14 -3.75 -54.20
N GLY A 51 -21.91 -3.97 -53.73
CA GLY A 51 -20.69 -4.01 -54.53
C GLY A 51 -20.01 -2.65 -54.78
N PRO A 52 -18.76 -2.65 -55.32
CA PRO A 52 -18.03 -3.80 -55.87
C PRO A 52 -17.03 -4.43 -54.88
N ALA A 53 -16.39 -5.54 -55.30
CA ALA A 53 -15.22 -6.10 -54.64
C ALA A 53 -13.92 -5.58 -55.28
N THR A 54 -12.93 -5.30 -54.45
CA THR A 54 -11.50 -5.13 -54.78
C THR A 54 -10.74 -5.83 -53.66
N ASP A 55 -10.06 -6.94 -53.91
CA ASP A 55 -8.75 -7.06 -54.60
C ASP A 55 -7.59 -6.82 -53.61
N ASP A 56 -6.53 -7.62 -53.72
CA ASP A 56 -5.69 -7.98 -52.58
C ASP A 56 -4.87 -6.81 -52.00
N GLY A 57 -4.96 -6.63 -50.68
CA GLY A 57 -4.07 -5.78 -49.90
C GLY A 57 -3.66 -6.49 -48.63
N ASP A 58 -2.35 -6.56 -48.36
CA ASP A 58 -1.81 -6.99 -47.06
C ASP A 58 -2.34 -6.05 -45.97
N GLU A 59 -3.37 -6.46 -45.23
CA GLU A 59 -3.64 -5.86 -43.94
C GLU A 59 -2.40 -6.11 -43.05
N PRO A 60 -1.77 -5.07 -42.50
CA PRO A 60 -0.65 -5.27 -41.59
C PRO A 60 -1.20 -6.03 -40.39
N ALA A 61 -0.77 -7.30 -40.25
CA ALA A 61 -1.27 -8.20 -39.23
C ALA A 61 -1.21 -7.48 -37.88
N GLN A 62 -2.39 -7.12 -37.35
CA GLN A 62 -2.48 -6.46 -36.06
C GLN A 62 -1.83 -7.41 -35.07
N GLN A 63 -0.75 -6.94 -34.43
CA GLN A 63 -0.11 -7.67 -33.35
C GLN A 63 -1.07 -7.58 -32.17
N THR A 64 -2.09 -8.44 -32.18
CA THR A 64 -3.01 -8.62 -31.07
C THR A 64 -2.17 -8.92 -29.86
N GLU A 65 -2.12 -7.98 -28.92
CA GLU A 65 -1.38 -8.16 -27.67
C GLU A 65 -1.78 -9.51 -27.08
N PRO A 66 -0.83 -10.35 -26.63
CA PRO A 66 -1.15 -11.66 -26.10
C PRO A 66 -2.14 -11.48 -24.94
N SER A 67 -3.33 -12.07 -25.08
CA SER A 67 -4.47 -11.80 -24.20
C SER A 67 -4.10 -12.07 -22.74
N VAL A 68 -3.88 -11.00 -21.99
CA VAL A 68 -3.40 -11.05 -20.61
C VAL A 68 -4.46 -11.74 -19.74
N PRO A 69 -4.18 -12.93 -19.17
CA PRO A 69 -5.14 -13.62 -18.31
C PRO A 69 -5.45 -12.75 -17.09
N ASN A 70 -6.74 -12.52 -16.83
CA ASN A 70 -7.25 -11.77 -15.67
C ASN A 70 -6.52 -10.43 -15.47
N ARG A 71 -6.49 -9.59 -16.52
CA ARG A 71 -5.72 -8.33 -16.61
C ARG A 71 -5.93 -7.36 -15.44
N GLN A 72 -7.13 -7.28 -14.87
CA GLN A 72 -7.44 -6.41 -13.73
C GLN A 72 -6.77 -6.93 -12.45
N LEU A 73 -7.02 -8.19 -12.09
CA LEU A 73 -6.32 -8.90 -11.02
C LEU A 73 -4.80 -8.85 -11.18
N ALA A 74 -4.28 -9.00 -12.40
CA ALA A 74 -2.85 -8.89 -12.68
C ALA A 74 -2.27 -7.50 -12.34
N THR A 75 -3.07 -6.45 -12.50
CA THR A 75 -2.69 -5.06 -12.19
C THR A 75 -2.68 -4.83 -10.68
N GLU A 76 -3.64 -5.37 -9.95
CA GLU A 76 -3.72 -5.27 -8.48
C GLU A 76 -2.62 -6.12 -7.81
N VAL A 77 -2.39 -7.35 -8.30
CA VAL A 77 -1.28 -8.19 -7.83
C VAL A 77 0.07 -7.52 -8.09
N GLU A 78 0.27 -6.83 -9.22
CA GLU A 78 1.50 -6.07 -9.46
C GLU A 78 1.65 -4.89 -8.47
N ARG A 79 0.57 -4.21 -8.09
CA ARG A 79 0.58 -3.16 -7.04
C ARG A 79 0.97 -3.74 -5.68
N ALA A 80 0.26 -4.78 -5.23
CA ALA A 80 0.51 -5.43 -3.95
C ALA A 80 1.92 -6.04 -3.89
N TYR A 81 2.28 -6.86 -4.88
CA TYR A 81 3.58 -7.52 -4.94
C TYR A 81 4.74 -6.52 -5.08
N GLY A 82 4.60 -5.48 -5.92
CA GLY A 82 5.65 -4.47 -6.10
C GLY A 82 5.92 -3.67 -4.83
N GLU A 83 4.87 -3.37 -4.06
CA GLU A 83 4.99 -2.68 -2.77
C GLU A 83 5.57 -3.62 -1.68
N ILE A 84 5.23 -4.92 -1.70
CA ILE A 84 5.92 -5.96 -0.88
C ILE A 84 7.42 -6.01 -1.23
N GLU A 85 7.74 -6.10 -2.52
CA GLU A 85 9.11 -6.20 -3.03
C GLU A 85 9.94 -4.97 -2.62
N TRP A 86 9.35 -3.78 -2.66
CA TRP A 86 9.96 -2.53 -2.19
C TRP A 86 10.27 -2.57 -0.68
N PHE A 87 9.31 -2.94 0.17
CA PHE A 87 9.54 -3.10 1.62
C PHE A 87 10.60 -4.18 1.92
N ALA A 88 10.74 -5.16 1.03
CA ALA A 88 11.61 -6.32 1.17
C ALA A 88 13.00 -6.17 0.54
N THR A 89 13.29 -5.07 -0.17
CA THR A 89 14.56 -4.86 -0.89
C THR A 89 15.09 -3.42 -0.89
N GLU A 90 14.24 -2.38 -0.79
CA GLU A 90 14.64 -0.96 -0.91
C GLU A 90 14.39 -0.12 0.36
N TYR A 91 13.36 -0.44 1.16
CA TYR A 91 12.96 0.39 2.31
C TYR A 91 14.10 0.73 3.30
N ASP A 92 14.95 -0.23 3.69
CA ASP A 92 16.00 0.03 4.69
C ASP A 92 17.10 0.97 4.14
N ASP A 93 17.44 0.87 2.85
CA ASP A 93 18.38 1.77 2.16
C ASP A 93 17.77 3.17 1.93
N ALA A 94 16.47 3.24 1.61
CA ALA A 94 15.71 4.48 1.55
C ALA A 94 15.67 5.19 2.91
N ILE A 95 15.45 4.44 4.00
CA ILE A 95 15.49 4.95 5.38
C ILE A 95 16.89 5.42 5.79
N GLU A 96 17.97 4.70 5.45
CA GLU A 96 19.33 5.19 5.72
C GLU A 96 19.59 6.48 4.95
N THR A 97 19.20 6.53 3.67
CA THR A 97 19.35 7.70 2.79
C THR A 97 18.59 8.92 3.31
N TYR A 98 17.32 8.76 3.68
CA TYR A 98 16.50 9.77 4.35
C TYR A 98 17.16 10.29 5.65
N ARG A 99 17.52 9.38 6.57
CA ARG A 99 18.18 9.71 7.84
C ARG A 99 19.53 10.43 7.64
N ARG A 100 20.28 10.06 6.60
CA ARG A 100 21.58 10.63 6.22
C ARG A 100 21.43 12.05 5.69
N VAL A 101 20.45 12.32 4.83
CA VAL A 101 20.20 13.68 4.30
C VAL A 101 19.62 14.60 5.38
N LEU A 102 18.71 14.12 6.24
CA LEU A 102 18.24 14.89 7.41
C LEU A 102 19.41 15.25 8.36
N GLY A 103 20.34 14.33 8.60
CA GLY A 103 21.54 14.61 9.40
C GLY A 103 22.39 15.75 8.82
N ASN A 104 22.49 15.83 7.48
CA ASN A 104 23.19 16.91 6.79
C ASN A 104 22.43 18.25 6.87
N ALA A 105 21.09 18.23 6.85
CA ALA A 105 20.27 19.41 7.07
C ALA A 105 20.43 19.95 8.51
N MET A 106 20.28 19.08 9.52
CA MET A 106 20.53 19.41 10.94
C MET A 106 21.93 20.01 11.15
N ALA A 107 22.97 19.42 10.57
CA ALA A 107 24.35 19.91 10.68
C ALA A 107 24.61 21.23 9.91
N THR A 108 23.70 21.61 9.00
CA THR A 108 23.74 22.92 8.32
C THR A 108 23.00 23.97 9.14
N VAL A 109 21.84 23.64 9.71
CA VAL A 109 21.10 24.50 10.65
C VAL A 109 21.95 24.85 11.87
N GLN A 110 22.57 23.86 12.52
CA GLN A 110 23.44 24.08 13.67
C GLN A 110 24.65 24.99 13.31
N ARG A 111 25.28 24.78 12.15
CA ARG A 111 26.41 25.61 11.69
C ARG A 111 26.02 27.08 11.47
N VAL A 112 24.81 27.32 10.98
CA VAL A 112 24.25 28.66 10.79
C VAL A 112 23.86 29.29 12.13
N ARG A 113 23.39 28.49 13.09
CA ARG A 113 23.15 28.91 14.48
C ARG A 113 24.45 29.29 15.20
N ASP A 114 25.51 28.53 15.02
CA ASP A 114 26.84 28.76 15.60
C ASP A 114 27.59 29.96 14.96
N SER A 115 27.01 30.60 13.94
CA SER A 115 27.58 31.77 13.27
C SER A 115 27.40 33.05 14.10
N SER A 116 28.45 33.87 14.19
CA SER A 116 28.36 35.20 14.83
C SER A 116 27.59 36.24 14.00
N GLU A 117 27.26 35.93 12.74
CA GLU A 117 26.53 36.80 11.82
C GLU A 117 25.49 35.98 11.04
N PHE A 118 24.28 36.53 10.88
CA PHE A 118 23.23 35.94 10.05
C PHE A 118 22.89 36.86 8.86
N ASP A 119 22.83 36.28 7.67
CA ASP A 119 22.58 36.99 6.42
C ASP A 119 21.78 36.14 5.42
N ALA A 120 21.57 36.68 4.21
CA ALA A 120 20.88 35.96 3.14
C ALA A 120 21.65 34.71 2.66
N GLY A 121 22.99 34.69 2.73
CA GLY A 121 23.80 33.52 2.39
C GLY A 121 23.62 32.36 3.37
N ASN A 122 23.57 32.66 4.66
CA ASN A 122 23.29 31.69 5.72
C ASN A 122 21.88 31.10 5.62
N LEU A 123 20.86 31.93 5.36
CA LEU A 123 19.50 31.46 5.08
C LEU A 123 19.43 30.53 3.86
N GLU A 124 20.11 30.89 2.78
CA GLU A 124 20.17 30.10 1.55
C GLU A 124 20.94 28.78 1.73
N LEU A 125 21.89 28.70 2.68
CA LEU A 125 22.52 27.44 3.08
C LEU A 125 21.54 26.52 3.82
N VAL A 126 20.77 27.05 4.77
CA VAL A 126 19.71 26.28 5.46
C VAL A 126 18.71 25.76 4.43
N ARG A 127 18.15 26.67 3.63
CA ARG A 127 17.15 26.33 2.60
C ARG A 127 17.65 25.23 1.67
N ARG A 128 18.83 25.38 1.06
CA ARG A 128 19.37 24.36 0.13
C ARG A 128 19.63 23.00 0.79
N ALA A 129 19.80 22.95 2.11
CA ALA A 129 19.95 21.70 2.85
C ALA A 129 18.59 21.07 3.18
N THR A 130 17.57 21.87 3.53
CA THR A 130 16.20 21.39 3.78
C THR A 130 15.46 21.02 2.49
N ASP A 131 15.57 21.83 1.43
CA ASP A 131 14.99 21.55 0.10
C ASP A 131 15.51 20.21 -0.44
N ARG A 132 16.80 19.89 -0.21
CA ARG A 132 17.36 18.57 -0.54
C ARG A 132 16.75 17.47 0.32
N ALA A 133 16.55 17.70 1.62
CA ALA A 133 15.96 16.69 2.50
C ALA A 133 14.51 16.39 2.14
N VAL A 134 13.72 17.41 1.76
CA VAL A 134 12.36 17.25 1.21
C VAL A 134 12.40 16.48 -0.11
N ALA A 135 13.27 16.86 -1.05
CA ALA A 135 13.38 16.16 -2.35
C ALA A 135 13.86 14.70 -2.21
N THR A 136 14.72 14.40 -1.23
CA THR A 136 15.09 13.02 -0.88
C THR A 136 13.91 12.29 -0.24
N ALA A 137 13.17 12.87 0.70
CA ALA A 137 11.96 12.22 1.24
C ALA A 137 10.92 11.94 0.13
N GLU A 138 10.75 12.87 -0.82
CA GLU A 138 9.84 12.72 -1.96
C GLU A 138 10.28 11.60 -2.93
N ALA A 139 11.57 11.49 -3.23
CA ALA A 139 12.10 10.45 -4.11
C ALA A 139 12.18 9.05 -3.47
N GLU A 140 12.60 8.96 -2.21
CA GLU A 140 12.84 7.68 -1.54
C GLU A 140 11.60 7.14 -0.81
N LEU A 141 10.67 8.01 -0.38
CA LEU A 141 9.50 7.62 0.44
C LEU A 141 8.15 8.10 -0.13
N GLY A 142 8.12 9.04 -1.08
CA GLY A 142 6.88 9.68 -1.54
C GLY A 142 5.91 8.77 -2.30
N GLY A 143 6.41 7.66 -2.87
CA GLY A 143 5.56 6.61 -3.46
C GLY A 143 4.86 5.71 -2.44
N HIS A 144 5.25 5.79 -1.17
CA HIS A 144 4.96 4.81 -0.12
C HIS A 144 4.38 5.45 1.16
N PHE A 145 4.71 6.73 1.42
CA PHE A 145 4.32 7.48 2.61
C PHE A 145 3.94 8.94 2.27
N GLY A 146 2.85 9.46 2.84
CA GLY A 146 2.39 10.85 2.65
C GLY A 146 3.28 11.94 3.30
N LEU A 147 4.39 11.55 3.93
CA LEU A 147 5.29 12.45 4.68
C LEU A 147 5.86 13.64 3.89
N PRO A 148 6.28 13.53 2.61
CA PRO A 148 7.03 14.60 1.94
C PRO A 148 6.25 15.92 1.78
N GLY A 149 4.91 15.85 1.68
CA GLY A 149 4.05 17.04 1.65
C GLY A 149 4.11 17.81 2.97
N GLN A 150 3.80 17.14 4.08
CA GLN A 150 3.90 17.72 5.43
C GLN A 150 5.31 18.24 5.73
N MET A 151 6.34 17.50 5.31
CA MET A 151 7.73 17.90 5.50
C MET A 151 8.10 19.17 4.74
N ARG A 152 7.55 19.37 3.55
CA ARG A 152 7.72 20.59 2.75
C ARG A 152 7.09 21.80 3.46
N ASP A 153 5.85 21.68 3.90
CA ASP A 153 5.08 22.78 4.50
C ASP A 153 5.69 23.28 5.82
N GLU A 154 6.08 22.37 6.72
CA GLU A 154 6.73 22.74 8.01
C GLU A 154 8.12 23.37 7.79
N VAL A 155 8.89 22.86 6.82
CA VAL A 155 10.19 23.43 6.44
C VAL A 155 10.03 24.86 5.88
N ASP A 156 9.13 25.07 4.92
CA ASP A 156 8.93 26.40 4.33
C ASP A 156 8.35 27.39 5.35
N ALA A 157 7.49 26.94 6.28
CA ALA A 157 6.99 27.78 7.38
C ALA A 157 8.09 28.29 8.31
N HIS A 158 9.05 27.43 8.70
CA HIS A 158 10.22 27.86 9.46
C HIS A 158 11.14 28.77 8.63
N VAL A 159 11.47 28.39 7.39
CA VAL A 159 12.37 29.17 6.50
C VAL A 159 11.80 30.56 6.21
N GLU A 160 10.49 30.69 5.96
CA GLU A 160 9.85 31.99 5.74
C GLU A 160 9.83 32.83 7.02
N THR A 161 9.61 32.21 8.18
CA THR A 161 9.67 32.90 9.49
C THR A 161 11.09 33.40 9.78
N ILE A 162 12.13 32.57 9.61
CA ILE A 162 13.54 32.95 9.77
C ILE A 162 13.86 34.12 8.83
N ARG A 163 13.49 34.05 7.55
CA ARG A 163 13.65 35.14 6.57
C ARG A 163 13.00 36.44 7.08
N ARG A 164 11.78 36.35 7.60
CA ARG A 164 10.97 37.48 8.06
C ARG A 164 11.57 38.19 9.28
N PHE A 165 12.33 37.50 10.13
CA PHE A 165 13.00 38.09 11.31
C PHE A 165 14.45 38.51 11.04
N GLY A 166 15.22 37.71 10.28
CA GLY A 166 16.57 38.08 9.82
C GLY A 166 16.58 39.37 9.00
N ALA A 167 15.60 39.57 8.11
CA ALA A 167 15.43 40.82 7.35
C ALA A 167 15.10 42.06 8.21
N ARG A 168 14.81 41.89 9.52
CA ARG A 168 14.61 42.97 10.51
C ARG A 168 15.77 43.10 11.50
N GLY A 169 16.82 42.27 11.40
CA GLY A 169 17.94 42.23 12.34
C GLY A 169 17.61 41.61 13.70
N ASP A 170 16.50 40.88 13.80
CA ASP A 170 16.03 40.23 15.03
C ASP A 170 16.70 38.85 15.17
N LEU A 171 17.97 38.87 15.59
CA LEU A 171 18.83 37.68 15.66
C LEU A 171 18.39 36.69 16.75
N ASP A 172 17.96 37.19 17.91
CA ASP A 172 17.42 36.37 19.01
C ASP A 172 16.22 35.53 18.52
N ARG A 173 15.35 36.13 17.69
CA ARG A 173 14.20 35.43 17.12
C ARG A 173 14.57 34.47 15.98
N VAL A 174 15.68 34.72 15.28
CA VAL A 174 16.25 33.79 14.29
C VAL A 174 16.84 32.55 14.97
N ASP A 175 17.59 32.71 16.07
CA ASP A 175 18.14 31.57 16.84
C ASP A 175 17.03 30.60 17.29
N VAL A 176 15.95 31.14 17.87
CA VAL A 176 14.80 30.36 18.33
C VAL A 176 14.10 29.58 17.19
N GLU A 177 14.06 30.12 15.97
CA GLU A 177 13.45 29.40 14.83
C GLU A 177 14.42 28.43 14.14
N LEU A 178 15.73 28.68 14.18
CA LEU A 178 16.74 27.69 13.80
C LEU A 178 16.74 26.50 14.77
N GLU A 179 16.59 26.75 16.07
CA GLU A 179 16.46 25.69 17.09
C GLU A 179 15.19 24.86 16.86
N ARG A 180 14.05 25.49 16.60
CA ARG A 180 12.79 24.79 16.26
C ARG A 180 12.90 23.94 15.00
N LEU A 181 13.49 24.48 13.93
CA LEU A 181 13.75 23.72 12.71
C LEU A 181 14.71 22.56 12.95
N TYR A 182 15.73 22.74 13.79
CA TYR A 182 16.64 21.66 14.19
C TYR A 182 15.91 20.55 14.96
N ASP A 183 15.06 20.90 15.93
CA ASP A 183 14.30 19.93 16.72
C ASP A 183 13.20 19.24 15.90
N TYR A 184 12.57 19.92 14.94
CA TYR A 184 11.69 19.30 13.94
C TYR A 184 12.43 18.25 13.12
N LEU A 185 13.55 18.62 12.49
CA LEU A 185 14.38 17.71 11.69
C LEU A 185 14.93 16.55 12.53
N ARG A 186 15.25 16.80 13.82
CA ARG A 186 15.64 15.78 14.78
C ARG A 186 14.51 14.79 15.07
N GLY A 187 13.29 15.30 15.24
CA GLY A 187 12.09 14.52 15.49
C GLY A 187 11.85 13.52 14.37
N ILE A 188 11.69 14.01 13.14
CA ILE A 188 11.39 13.18 11.95
C ILE A 188 12.54 12.24 11.54
N ARG A 189 13.78 12.50 12.00
CA ARG A 189 14.94 11.62 11.82
C ARG A 189 15.01 10.47 12.84
N SER A 190 14.32 10.59 13.97
CA SER A 190 14.56 9.74 15.14
C SER A 190 14.16 8.28 14.94
N ASP A 191 14.81 7.36 15.67
CA ASP A 191 14.42 5.95 15.67
C ASP A 191 12.99 5.73 16.10
N LEU A 192 12.49 6.51 17.07
CA LEU A 192 11.08 6.50 17.44
C LEU A 192 10.18 6.98 16.30
N PHE A 193 10.55 8.02 15.53
CA PHE A 193 9.72 8.46 14.41
C PHE A 193 9.72 7.46 13.26
N VAL A 194 10.86 6.85 12.92
CA VAL A 194 10.88 5.79 11.91
C VAL A 194 10.08 4.58 12.40
N ARG A 195 10.34 4.09 13.62
CA ARG A 195 9.52 3.05 14.27
C ARG A 195 8.05 3.45 14.47
N ARG A 196 7.69 4.74 14.29
CA ARG A 196 6.32 5.24 14.46
C ARG A 196 5.64 5.57 13.13
N VAL A 197 5.95 6.72 12.54
CA VAL A 197 5.28 7.21 11.33
C VAL A 197 5.64 6.42 10.08
N LEU A 198 6.75 5.65 10.11
CA LEU A 198 7.17 4.76 9.02
C LEU A 198 7.10 3.26 9.43
N SER A 199 6.55 2.92 10.60
CA SER A 199 6.48 1.53 11.13
C SER A 199 5.40 1.20 12.18
N ASP A 200 4.95 2.08 13.07
CA ASP A 200 3.92 1.76 14.11
C ASP A 200 2.52 1.57 13.52
N ARG A 201 2.38 2.13 12.33
CA ARG A 201 1.42 1.79 11.29
C ARG A 201 2.15 0.92 10.28
N GLN A 202 2.48 -0.29 10.69
CA GLN A 202 3.36 -1.18 9.94
C GLN A 202 2.60 -1.58 8.69
N VAL A 203 2.91 -0.90 7.60
CA VAL A 203 2.12 -0.90 6.37
C VAL A 203 0.66 -0.44 6.62
N ASP A 204 0.44 0.84 6.40
CA ASP A 204 -0.87 1.56 6.41
C ASP A 204 -0.89 2.62 5.28
N ALA A 205 0.29 3.19 5.02
CA ALA A 205 0.47 4.26 4.06
C ALA A 205 0.33 3.84 2.58
N ARG A 206 0.42 2.53 2.25
CA ARG A 206 0.04 2.02 0.92
C ARG A 206 -0.18 0.51 0.80
N LEU A 207 0.74 -0.36 1.24
CA LEU A 207 0.59 -1.81 1.02
C LEU A 207 -0.65 -2.39 1.72
N TYR A 208 -1.11 -1.86 2.86
CA TYR A 208 -2.36 -2.34 3.49
C TYR A 208 -3.55 -2.09 2.59
N ARG A 209 -3.63 -0.92 1.97
CA ARG A 209 -4.62 -0.64 0.95
C ARG A 209 -4.47 -1.57 -0.26
N HIS A 210 -3.26 -1.82 -0.78
CA HIS A 210 -3.09 -2.85 -1.84
C HIS A 210 -3.43 -4.30 -1.40
N LEU A 211 -3.50 -4.60 -0.10
CA LEU A 211 -3.89 -5.91 0.43
C LEU A 211 -5.37 -5.99 0.85
N HIS A 212 -5.97 -4.87 1.23
CA HIS A 212 -7.32 -4.74 1.82
C HIS A 212 -8.25 -4.03 0.83
N ASP A 213 -8.01 -2.74 0.56
CA ASP A 213 -8.57 -2.02 -0.61
C ASP A 213 -7.80 -0.72 -0.98
N ASP A 214 -7.42 -0.55 -2.25
CA ASP A 214 -6.95 0.71 -2.89
C ASP A 214 -7.62 0.84 -4.29
N THR A 215 -8.86 0.37 -4.38
CA THR A 215 -9.74 0.51 -5.55
C THR A 215 -10.65 1.72 -5.28
N PRO A 216 -10.27 2.95 -5.66
CA PRO A 216 -11.25 4.02 -5.68
C PRO A 216 -12.30 3.67 -6.73
N ASP A 217 -13.57 3.80 -6.38
CA ASP A 217 -14.65 3.81 -7.36
C ASP A 217 -14.52 5.08 -8.23
N GLU A 218 -13.77 4.94 -9.32
CA GLU A 218 -13.76 5.92 -10.43
C GLU A 218 -15.15 5.91 -11.08
N GLU A 219 -16.02 6.78 -10.56
CA GLU A 219 -17.48 6.88 -10.75
C GLU A 219 -18.32 6.26 -9.61
N ASP A 220 -18.26 6.86 -8.41
CA ASP A 220 -19.52 7.34 -7.81
C ASP A 220 -19.43 8.71 -7.11
N GLY A 221 -20.59 9.29 -6.82
CA GLY A 221 -20.76 10.73 -6.54
C GLY A 221 -20.65 11.19 -5.07
N GLU A 222 -20.75 12.51 -4.88
CA GLU A 222 -20.84 13.16 -3.56
C GLU A 222 -22.20 12.90 -2.85
N ASP A 223 -22.58 11.65 -2.52
CA ASP A 223 -23.75 11.36 -1.63
C ASP A 223 -23.91 9.86 -1.18
N GLU A 224 -22.86 9.18 -0.70
CA GLU A 224 -23.04 7.96 0.13
C GLU A 224 -22.48 8.14 1.55
N THR A 225 -23.22 7.65 2.55
CA THR A 225 -22.96 7.86 3.99
C THR A 225 -23.22 6.60 4.82
N ASP A 226 -22.94 5.44 4.26
CA ASP A 226 -22.94 4.18 5.00
C ASP A 226 -21.51 3.93 5.52
N ASP A 227 -21.37 3.74 6.83
CA ASP A 227 -20.09 3.54 7.54
C ASP A 227 -19.53 2.11 7.31
N ASP A 228 -19.62 1.58 6.08
CA ASP A 228 -19.10 0.27 5.67
C ASP A 228 -17.56 0.33 5.43
N GLU A 229 -16.83 0.92 6.39
CA GLU A 229 -15.36 0.86 6.45
C GLU A 229 -14.95 -0.59 6.79
N ALA A 230 -14.60 -1.35 5.74
CA ALA A 230 -14.47 -2.81 5.79
C ALA A 230 -13.60 -3.34 6.94
N ASP A 231 -14.05 -4.43 7.56
CA ASP A 231 -13.48 -5.07 8.75
C ASP A 231 -11.95 -5.04 8.75
N PRO A 232 -11.28 -4.57 9.84
CA PRO A 232 -9.86 -4.27 9.81
C PRO A 232 -9.05 -5.51 9.43
N GLY A 233 -8.27 -5.39 8.36
CA GLY A 233 -7.34 -6.45 7.97
C GLY A 233 -6.14 -6.49 8.91
N LEU A 234 -5.67 -7.70 9.22
CA LEU A 234 -4.27 -7.92 9.56
C LEU A 234 -3.72 -8.93 8.58
N PHE A 235 -2.57 -8.59 7.98
CA PHE A 235 -1.84 -9.49 7.11
C PHE A 235 -0.41 -9.68 7.62
N GLU A 236 0.19 -10.81 7.25
CA GLU A 236 1.60 -11.08 7.48
C GLU A 236 2.22 -11.49 6.16
N VAL A 237 3.35 -10.88 5.84
CA VAL A 237 3.96 -10.93 4.51
C VAL A 237 5.36 -11.51 4.62
N TYR A 238 5.65 -12.52 3.80
CA TYR A 238 6.98 -13.08 3.64
C TYR A 238 7.42 -12.95 2.19
N HIS A 239 8.60 -12.38 1.92
CA HIS A 239 9.12 -12.25 0.56
C HIS A 239 10.36 -13.12 0.32
N SER A 240 10.57 -13.51 -0.95
CA SER A 240 11.68 -14.33 -1.41
C SER A 240 13.09 -13.83 -1.08
N SER A 241 13.27 -12.55 -0.76
CA SER A 241 14.54 -11.99 -0.25
C SER A 241 14.87 -12.40 1.19
N GLY A 242 13.93 -13.00 1.92
CA GLY A 242 14.04 -13.31 3.36
C GLY A 242 13.40 -12.26 4.27
N TYR A 243 12.80 -11.21 3.71
CA TYR A 243 11.98 -10.25 4.44
C TYR A 243 10.72 -10.90 5.02
N ALA A 244 10.34 -10.48 6.22
CA ALA A 244 9.06 -10.74 6.85
C ALA A 244 8.50 -9.42 7.42
N GLY A 245 7.17 -9.27 7.44
CA GLY A 245 6.53 -8.16 8.13
C GLY A 245 5.01 -8.16 8.13
N TYR A 246 4.43 -7.57 9.17
CA TYR A 246 2.97 -7.36 9.25
C TYR A 246 2.50 -6.17 8.41
N ALA A 247 1.21 -6.21 8.05
CA ALA A 247 0.46 -5.13 7.44
C ALA A 247 -0.87 -4.90 8.16
N TYR A 248 -1.04 -3.71 8.74
CA TYR A 248 -2.13 -3.42 9.68
C TYR A 248 -2.55 -1.95 9.68
N GLY A 249 -3.83 -1.69 9.42
CA GLY A 249 -4.43 -0.34 9.44
C GLY A 249 -4.98 0.12 10.81
N GLY A 250 -5.11 -0.78 11.80
CA GLY A 250 -5.76 -0.48 13.08
C GLY A 250 -4.93 0.40 14.04
N PRO A 251 -5.47 0.74 15.22
CA PRO A 251 -4.88 1.71 16.15
C PRO A 251 -3.74 1.15 17.02
N ARG A 252 -3.41 -0.14 16.85
CA ARG A 252 -2.47 -0.89 17.70
C ARG A 252 -1.10 -0.98 17.04
N TYR A 253 -0.05 -0.86 17.83
CA TYR A 253 1.31 -1.20 17.39
C TYR A 253 1.41 -2.70 17.21
N VAL A 254 1.90 -3.13 16.05
CA VAL A 254 2.42 -4.48 15.80
C VAL A 254 3.88 -4.30 15.38
N GLU A 255 4.81 -5.06 15.97
CA GLU A 255 6.25 -4.93 15.67
C GLU A 255 6.56 -5.46 14.26
N ARG A 256 7.50 -4.84 13.53
CA ARG A 256 7.83 -5.21 12.14
C ARG A 256 8.14 -6.68 11.95
N ASP A 257 8.81 -7.32 12.91
CA ASP A 257 9.36 -8.65 12.73
C ASP A 257 8.41 -9.70 13.36
N PRO A 258 7.70 -10.53 12.56
CA PRO A 258 6.90 -11.63 13.09
C PRO A 258 7.73 -12.74 13.75
N PHE A 259 9.06 -12.69 13.61
CA PHE A 259 9.97 -13.57 14.33
C PHE A 259 10.45 -12.95 15.66
N GLY A 260 10.23 -11.66 15.92
CA GLY A 260 10.64 -10.99 17.14
C GLY A 260 12.15 -10.98 17.43
N ASP A 261 12.50 -10.48 18.62
CA ASP A 261 13.87 -10.48 19.18
C ASP A 261 14.03 -11.60 20.24
N ASP A 262 13.16 -12.63 20.20
CA ASP A 262 12.94 -13.58 21.30
C ASP A 262 14.13 -14.51 21.58
N ASP A 263 14.34 -14.76 22.87
CA ASP A 263 15.41 -15.63 23.37
C ASP A 263 15.26 -17.05 22.78
N ALA A 264 16.39 -17.64 22.35
CA ALA A 264 16.46 -18.87 21.54
C ALA A 264 16.11 -20.18 22.30
N ASN A 265 15.08 -20.14 23.14
CA ASN A 265 14.60 -21.21 24.01
C ASN A 265 13.06 -21.30 24.07
N ASP A 266 12.32 -20.29 23.58
CA ASP A 266 10.87 -20.38 23.32
C ASP A 266 10.59 -20.58 21.81
N THR A 267 9.38 -21.01 21.46
CA THR A 267 9.00 -21.29 20.06
C THR A 267 8.67 -20.00 19.32
N ASN A 268 9.35 -19.77 18.21
CA ASN A 268 9.11 -18.65 17.32
C ASN A 268 7.94 -18.96 16.38
N GLU A 269 6.74 -18.49 16.71
CA GLU A 269 5.51 -18.97 16.08
C GLU A 269 5.38 -18.54 14.60
N GLY A 270 5.81 -17.32 14.25
CA GLY A 270 5.94 -16.90 12.85
C GLY A 270 6.92 -17.77 12.05
N ALA A 271 8.04 -18.19 12.64
CA ALA A 271 8.96 -19.10 11.96
C ALA A 271 8.35 -20.51 11.75
N GLU A 272 7.50 -20.99 12.66
CA GLU A 272 6.72 -22.22 12.45
C GLU A 272 5.63 -22.03 11.38
N LEU A 273 4.97 -20.87 11.32
CA LEU A 273 3.97 -20.56 10.29
C LEU A 273 4.59 -20.49 8.90
N LEU A 274 5.71 -19.80 8.73
CA LEU A 274 6.47 -19.78 7.47
C LEU A 274 6.99 -21.18 7.09
N ALA A 275 7.36 -22.02 8.06
CA ALA A 275 7.71 -23.41 7.79
C ALA A 275 6.48 -24.20 7.30
N ARG A 276 5.32 -24.04 7.93
CA ARG A 276 4.04 -24.65 7.52
C ARG A 276 3.64 -24.23 6.11
N GLN A 277 3.73 -22.95 5.78
CA GLN A 277 3.46 -22.42 4.43
C GLN A 277 4.40 -23.03 3.38
N ARG A 278 5.71 -23.12 3.68
CA ARG A 278 6.69 -23.72 2.76
C ARG A 278 6.40 -25.20 2.49
N THR A 279 5.84 -25.93 3.46
CA THR A 279 5.36 -27.30 3.28
C THR A 279 4.05 -27.33 2.48
N GLN A 280 3.01 -26.60 2.92
CA GLN A 280 1.68 -26.58 2.30
C GLN A 280 1.69 -26.04 0.86
N PHE A 281 2.56 -25.10 0.52
CA PHE A 281 2.72 -24.58 -0.84
C PHE A 281 3.86 -25.26 -1.62
N GLY A 282 4.61 -26.18 -1.02
CA GLY A 282 5.81 -26.78 -1.62
C GLY A 282 5.53 -27.47 -2.95
N SER A 283 4.46 -28.28 -3.01
CA SER A 283 4.05 -29.00 -4.22
C SER A 283 3.41 -28.10 -5.29
N VAL A 284 2.96 -26.89 -4.94
CA VAL A 284 2.36 -25.91 -5.87
C VAL A 284 3.29 -24.75 -6.23
N GLY A 285 4.54 -24.83 -5.77
CA GLY A 285 5.60 -23.86 -6.06
C GLY A 285 6.47 -24.25 -7.24
N GLU A 286 6.11 -23.80 -8.44
CA GLU A 286 6.97 -23.97 -9.61
C GLU A 286 8.13 -22.96 -9.56
N ALA A 287 9.37 -23.45 -9.45
CA ALA A 287 10.56 -22.62 -9.26
C ALA A 287 11.27 -22.25 -10.58
N THR A 288 11.00 -22.96 -11.68
CA THR A 288 11.68 -22.79 -12.96
C THR A 288 11.11 -21.60 -13.72
N GLY A 289 11.92 -20.56 -13.89
CA GLY A 289 11.51 -19.28 -14.51
C GLY A 289 10.85 -18.30 -13.52
N ARG A 290 10.69 -18.69 -12.25
CA ARG A 290 10.14 -17.82 -11.21
C ARG A 290 11.19 -16.79 -10.80
N THR A 291 10.85 -15.50 -10.96
CA THR A 291 11.74 -14.36 -10.67
C THR A 291 11.68 -13.93 -9.21
N GLY A 292 10.52 -14.12 -8.57
CA GLY A 292 10.30 -13.85 -7.15
C GLY A 292 9.05 -14.54 -6.63
N PHE A 293 8.87 -14.53 -5.31
CA PHE A 293 7.63 -14.99 -4.68
C PHE A 293 7.37 -14.28 -3.35
N ALA A 294 6.10 -14.26 -2.95
CA ALA A 294 5.67 -13.84 -1.62
C ALA A 294 4.60 -14.79 -1.08
N TYR A 295 4.58 -14.98 0.24
CA TYR A 295 3.42 -15.49 0.96
C TYR A 295 2.74 -14.32 1.67
N VAL A 296 1.41 -14.31 1.67
CA VAL A 296 0.59 -13.38 2.43
C VAL A 296 -0.40 -14.20 3.26
N VAL A 297 -0.36 -14.03 4.58
CA VAL A 297 -1.39 -14.51 5.51
C VAL A 297 -2.42 -13.40 5.66
N SER A 298 -3.69 -13.77 5.80
CA SER A 298 -4.76 -12.84 6.20
C SER A 298 -5.46 -13.41 7.42
N TYR A 299 -5.70 -12.56 8.41
CA TYR A 299 -6.13 -12.92 9.77
C TYR A 299 -7.53 -12.39 10.13
N ALA A 300 -8.31 -13.28 10.74
CA ALA A 300 -9.66 -13.16 11.30
C ALA A 300 -9.87 -12.11 12.41
N VAL A 301 -9.16 -10.98 12.42
CA VAL A 301 -9.15 -10.07 13.58
C VAL A 301 -10.50 -9.34 13.76
N PRO A 302 -11.00 -9.12 14.98
CA PRO A 302 -12.26 -8.42 15.19
C PRO A 302 -12.13 -6.89 14.98
N ASP A 303 -13.26 -6.21 14.94
CA ASP A 303 -13.37 -4.75 14.87
C ASP A 303 -12.55 -4.03 15.95
N GLU A 304 -12.09 -2.81 15.67
CA GLU A 304 -11.32 -1.97 16.62
C GLU A 304 -11.99 -1.88 18.01
N ALA A 305 -13.33 -1.84 18.06
CA ALA A 305 -14.11 -1.73 19.28
C ALA A 305 -14.06 -2.98 20.18
N GLU A 306 -13.81 -4.16 19.61
CA GLU A 306 -13.77 -5.44 20.33
C GLU A 306 -12.35 -6.01 20.49
N GLN A 307 -11.35 -5.44 19.79
CA GLN A 307 -9.97 -5.88 19.84
C GLN A 307 -9.36 -5.87 21.26
N PRO A 308 -8.57 -6.90 21.61
CA PRO A 308 -7.79 -6.95 22.84
C PRO A 308 -6.70 -5.86 22.89
N THR A 309 -5.98 -5.77 24.03
CA THR A 309 -4.91 -4.77 24.20
C THR A 309 -3.55 -5.23 23.68
N ASP A 310 -3.28 -6.53 23.76
CA ASP A 310 -2.29 -7.25 22.95
C ASP A 310 -3.09 -7.98 21.86
N LEU A 311 -2.63 -7.92 20.61
CA LEU A 311 -3.25 -8.59 19.48
C LEU A 311 -2.27 -9.65 18.96
N GLU A 312 -2.51 -10.90 19.36
CA GLU A 312 -1.74 -12.06 18.92
C GLU A 312 -2.35 -12.58 17.60
N PRO A 313 -1.67 -12.52 16.45
CA PRO A 313 -2.29 -12.84 15.16
C PRO A 313 -2.75 -14.30 15.09
N LEU A 314 -2.01 -15.21 15.71
CA LEU A 314 -2.26 -16.65 15.67
C LEU A 314 -3.41 -17.14 16.57
N ASP A 315 -3.98 -16.27 17.42
CA ASP A 315 -5.24 -16.53 18.12
C ASP A 315 -6.48 -16.46 17.19
N TYR A 316 -6.30 -16.00 15.94
CA TYR A 316 -7.38 -15.79 14.96
C TYR A 316 -7.37 -16.81 13.81
N ASP A 317 -8.56 -17.13 13.29
CA ASP A 317 -8.72 -17.92 12.07
C ASP A 317 -8.03 -17.22 10.90
N HIS A 318 -7.26 -17.97 10.10
CA HIS A 318 -6.41 -17.38 9.08
C HIS A 318 -6.33 -18.22 7.81
N THR A 319 -6.01 -17.55 6.72
CA THR A 319 -5.80 -18.15 5.39
C THR A 319 -4.45 -17.72 4.83
N SER A 320 -3.99 -18.38 3.78
CA SER A 320 -2.74 -17.99 3.11
C SER A 320 -2.91 -17.92 1.59
N LEU A 321 -2.23 -16.94 1.02
CA LEU A 321 -2.06 -16.68 -0.40
C LEU A 321 -0.57 -16.82 -0.74
N PHE A 322 -0.26 -17.53 -1.81
CA PHE A 322 1.08 -17.66 -2.37
C PHE A 322 1.14 -17.00 -3.75
N VAL A 323 1.92 -15.94 -3.86
CA VAL A 323 2.12 -15.15 -5.08
C VAL A 323 3.45 -15.55 -5.72
N GLN A 324 3.41 -16.04 -6.95
CA GLN A 324 4.60 -16.44 -7.72
C GLN A 324 4.74 -15.54 -8.94
N ARG A 325 5.84 -14.77 -9.02
CA ARG A 325 6.14 -13.84 -10.13
C ARG A 325 7.09 -14.50 -11.13
N TYR A 326 6.83 -14.29 -12.41
CA TYR A 326 7.66 -14.77 -13.52
C TYR A 326 8.15 -13.59 -14.38
N GLU A 327 9.04 -13.84 -15.35
CA GLU A 327 9.56 -12.79 -16.23
C GLU A 327 8.46 -12.18 -17.13
N ASP A 328 7.52 -13.00 -17.61
CA ASP A 328 6.38 -12.56 -18.41
C ASP A 328 5.15 -13.50 -18.31
N VAL A 329 4.10 -13.16 -19.06
CA VAL A 329 2.82 -13.88 -19.15
C VAL A 329 2.97 -15.29 -19.76
N ALA A 330 3.96 -15.51 -20.63
CA ALA A 330 4.23 -16.81 -21.23
C ALA A 330 4.95 -17.72 -20.22
N ALA A 331 5.95 -17.23 -19.50
CA ALA A 331 6.63 -17.95 -18.42
C ALA A 331 5.66 -18.34 -17.28
N ALA A 332 4.77 -17.43 -16.88
CA ALA A 332 3.68 -17.74 -15.94
C ALA A 332 2.68 -18.78 -16.48
N GLY A 333 2.43 -18.78 -17.80
CA GLY A 333 1.66 -19.81 -18.49
C GLY A 333 2.35 -21.17 -18.45
N GLU A 334 3.62 -21.25 -18.85
CA GLU A 334 4.41 -22.48 -18.80
C GLU A 334 4.54 -23.02 -17.37
N ALA A 335 4.57 -22.16 -16.36
CA ALA A 335 4.55 -22.59 -14.96
C ALA A 335 3.20 -23.21 -14.55
N ALA A 336 2.08 -22.56 -14.87
CA ALA A 336 0.74 -23.07 -14.56
C ALA A 336 0.44 -24.41 -15.25
N GLU A 337 0.78 -24.56 -16.54
CA GLU A 337 0.59 -25.84 -17.25
C GLU A 337 1.46 -26.95 -16.66
N ARG A 338 2.71 -26.66 -16.24
CA ARG A 338 3.57 -27.66 -15.58
C ARG A 338 3.06 -28.09 -14.21
N LEU A 339 2.42 -27.19 -13.45
CA LEU A 339 1.71 -27.57 -12.22
C LEU A 339 0.56 -28.54 -12.53
N TYR A 340 -0.28 -28.24 -13.53
CA TYR A 340 -1.39 -29.12 -13.95
C TYR A 340 -0.93 -30.46 -14.53
N ASP A 341 0.22 -30.52 -15.20
CA ASP A 341 0.77 -31.74 -15.81
C ASP A 341 1.50 -32.65 -14.80
N THR A 342 1.99 -32.12 -13.68
CA THR A 342 2.94 -32.85 -12.82
C THR A 342 2.63 -32.88 -11.32
N ALA A 343 1.92 -31.88 -10.78
CA ALA A 343 1.87 -31.66 -9.33
C ALA A 343 0.46 -31.47 -8.75
N VAL A 344 -0.50 -30.96 -9.54
CA VAL A 344 -1.88 -30.73 -9.08
C VAL A 344 -2.91 -31.40 -9.99
N SER A 345 -3.98 -31.89 -9.39
CA SER A 345 -5.19 -32.31 -10.10
C SER A 345 -6.27 -31.24 -10.00
N ARG A 346 -7.08 -31.08 -11.06
CA ARG A 346 -8.17 -30.08 -11.11
C ARG A 346 -9.55 -30.69 -10.88
N GLU A 347 -10.36 -30.04 -10.07
CA GLU A 347 -11.73 -30.45 -9.74
C GLU A 347 -12.75 -29.34 -10.03
N GLY A 348 -12.73 -28.85 -11.26
CA GLY A 348 -13.57 -27.73 -11.69
C GLY A 348 -13.05 -26.39 -11.14
N SER A 349 -13.96 -25.48 -10.81
CA SER A 349 -13.63 -24.08 -10.55
C SER A 349 -14.58 -23.44 -9.54
N TYR A 350 -14.12 -22.41 -8.85
CA TYR A 350 -14.90 -21.52 -7.99
C TYR A 350 -14.73 -20.06 -8.45
N SER A 351 -15.59 -19.15 -8.00
CA SER A 351 -15.46 -17.70 -8.26
C SER A 351 -15.24 -16.96 -6.95
N PHE A 352 -14.17 -16.18 -6.87
CA PHE A 352 -13.85 -15.31 -5.74
C PHE A 352 -13.97 -13.87 -6.23
N GLY A 353 -14.85 -13.10 -5.58
CA GLY A 353 -15.32 -11.85 -6.16
C GLY A 353 -15.76 -12.04 -7.63
N ARG A 354 -15.23 -11.20 -8.51
CA ARG A 354 -15.38 -11.29 -9.97
C ARG A 354 -14.58 -12.41 -10.66
N ASP A 355 -13.47 -12.87 -10.07
CA ASP A 355 -12.45 -13.68 -10.75
C ASP A 355 -12.69 -15.19 -10.59
N ARG A 356 -12.35 -15.99 -11.62
CA ARG A 356 -12.62 -17.44 -11.65
C ARG A 356 -11.35 -18.28 -11.49
N TRP A 357 -11.31 -19.04 -10.40
CA TRP A 357 -10.17 -19.84 -9.97
C TRP A 357 -10.42 -21.34 -10.24
N ASP A 358 -9.38 -22.07 -10.65
CA ASP A 358 -9.43 -23.53 -10.71
C ASP A 358 -9.33 -24.11 -9.29
N ARG A 359 -10.22 -25.05 -8.95
CA ARG A 359 -10.09 -25.84 -7.71
C ARG A 359 -9.04 -26.91 -7.95
N VAL A 360 -7.97 -26.91 -7.15
CA VAL A 360 -6.86 -27.85 -7.27
C VAL A 360 -6.66 -28.67 -5.99
N TYR A 361 -6.18 -29.90 -6.13
CA TYR A 361 -5.71 -30.71 -5.01
C TYR A 361 -4.38 -31.40 -5.34
N TYR A 362 -3.59 -31.63 -4.30
CA TYR A 362 -2.22 -32.14 -4.40
C TYR A 362 -1.77 -32.79 -3.09
N GLU A 363 -0.69 -33.56 -3.10
CA GLU A 363 -0.09 -34.13 -1.89
C GLU A 363 0.89 -33.12 -1.26
N ALA A 364 0.77 -32.86 0.05
CA ALA A 364 1.71 -32.09 0.86
C ALA A 364 1.80 -32.66 2.28
N ASP A 365 3.01 -32.69 2.84
CA ASP A 365 3.43 -33.39 4.08
C ASP A 365 3.05 -34.89 4.22
N GLY A 366 2.38 -35.47 3.22
CA GLY A 366 1.90 -36.86 3.21
C GLY A 366 0.38 -36.99 3.09
N ASP A 367 -0.35 -35.88 3.20
CA ASP A 367 -1.81 -35.81 3.11
C ASP A 367 -2.27 -34.96 1.91
N VAL A 368 -3.57 -34.96 1.61
CA VAL A 368 -4.15 -34.25 0.46
C VAL A 368 -4.54 -32.83 0.85
N THR A 369 -3.86 -31.83 0.30
CA THR A 369 -4.21 -30.42 0.42
C THR A 369 -5.06 -29.97 -0.76
N TYR A 370 -6.14 -29.24 -0.47
CA TYR A 370 -7.02 -28.58 -1.44
C TYR A 370 -6.73 -27.08 -1.44
N ALA A 371 -6.58 -26.46 -2.61
CA ALA A 371 -6.34 -25.02 -2.76
C ALA A 371 -6.96 -24.47 -4.06
N PHE A 372 -6.94 -23.16 -4.25
CA PHE A 372 -7.44 -22.50 -5.46
C PHE A 372 -6.27 -21.91 -6.25
N LEU A 373 -6.24 -22.14 -7.57
CA LEU A 373 -5.17 -21.65 -8.44
C LEU A 373 -5.73 -20.73 -9.52
N ILE A 374 -5.09 -19.58 -9.73
CA ILE A 374 -5.36 -18.70 -10.88
C ILE A 374 -4.05 -18.14 -11.44
N ARG A 375 -4.07 -17.79 -12.73
CA ARG A 375 -3.00 -17.04 -13.40
C ARG A 375 -3.49 -15.63 -13.67
N ALA A 376 -2.68 -14.64 -13.32
CA ALA A 376 -2.98 -13.22 -13.48
C ALA A 376 -1.77 -12.53 -14.13
N GLY A 377 -1.81 -12.34 -15.45
CA GLY A 377 -0.67 -11.81 -16.21
C GLY A 377 0.63 -12.61 -15.98
N PRO A 378 1.72 -11.99 -15.49
CA PRO A 378 2.99 -12.65 -15.17
C PRO A 378 3.00 -13.36 -13.80
N PHE A 379 1.85 -13.47 -13.12
CA PHE A 379 1.72 -14.13 -11.82
C PHE A 379 0.94 -15.45 -11.89
N VAL A 380 1.33 -16.39 -11.03
CA VAL A 380 0.51 -17.54 -10.62
C VAL A 380 0.21 -17.39 -9.13
N LEU A 381 -1.06 -17.45 -8.76
CA LEU A 381 -1.51 -17.36 -7.37
C LEU A 381 -2.04 -18.72 -6.90
N VAL A 382 -1.80 -19.05 -5.64
CA VAL A 382 -2.45 -20.17 -4.96
C VAL A 382 -3.02 -19.72 -3.62
N ALA A 383 -4.32 -19.92 -3.37
CA ALA A 383 -5.02 -19.41 -2.20
C ALA A 383 -5.71 -20.52 -1.37
N ALA A 384 -5.85 -20.27 -0.06
CA ALA A 384 -6.54 -21.10 0.92
C ALA A 384 -6.20 -22.61 0.87
N PRO A 385 -4.92 -22.99 1.03
CA PRO A 385 -4.53 -24.38 1.23
C PRO A 385 -5.16 -24.92 2.53
N SER A 386 -5.82 -26.06 2.45
CA SER A 386 -6.29 -26.79 3.63
C SER A 386 -6.59 -28.25 3.29
N GLU A 387 -6.32 -29.14 4.24
CA GLU A 387 -6.60 -30.58 4.17
C GLU A 387 -8.11 -30.90 4.17
N VAL A 388 -8.96 -29.94 4.51
CA VAL A 388 -10.42 -30.09 4.49
C VAL A 388 -10.94 -29.97 3.06
N ALA A 389 -11.64 -31.03 2.62
CA ALA A 389 -12.25 -31.14 1.29
C ALA A 389 -13.36 -30.10 1.07
N TRP A 390 -13.64 -29.78 -0.20
CA TRP A 390 -14.53 -28.68 -0.60
C TRP A 390 -15.93 -28.73 0.03
N GLU A 391 -16.49 -29.93 0.15
CA GLU A 391 -17.83 -30.18 0.67
C GLU A 391 -17.92 -30.09 2.20
N GLU A 392 -16.79 -30.03 2.90
CA GLU A 392 -16.70 -30.04 4.37
C GLU A 392 -16.18 -28.71 4.96
N ARG A 393 -15.74 -27.75 4.11
CA ARG A 393 -15.32 -26.43 4.59
C ARG A 393 -16.53 -25.57 4.99
N VAL A 394 -16.44 -24.99 6.19
CA VAL A 394 -17.43 -24.08 6.78
C VAL A 394 -16.71 -22.76 7.11
N ASP A 395 -17.32 -21.63 6.78
CA ASP A 395 -16.93 -20.23 7.10
C ASP A 395 -15.49 -19.78 6.75
N TRP A 396 -14.70 -20.67 6.14
CA TRP A 396 -13.32 -20.56 5.64
C TRP A 396 -13.01 -19.38 4.70
N THR A 397 -14.02 -18.63 4.28
CA THR A 397 -13.83 -17.49 3.39
C THR A 397 -13.50 -16.22 4.17
N GLU A 398 -13.97 -16.05 5.41
CA GLU A 398 -13.81 -14.80 6.20
C GLU A 398 -12.40 -14.18 6.18
N PRO A 399 -11.29 -14.94 6.26
CA PRO A 399 -9.95 -14.36 6.15
C PRO A 399 -9.55 -14.03 4.69
N LEU A 400 -10.13 -14.68 3.67
CA LEU A 400 -10.01 -14.30 2.25
C LEU A 400 -10.87 -13.08 1.90
N ASP A 401 -12.06 -12.93 2.50
CA ASP A 401 -13.00 -11.82 2.22
C ASP A 401 -12.35 -10.44 2.46
N ARG A 402 -11.33 -10.39 3.35
CA ARG A 402 -10.52 -9.22 3.69
C ARG A 402 -9.36 -8.92 2.73
N LEU A 403 -9.09 -9.81 1.77
CA LEU A 403 -8.12 -9.57 0.70
C LEU A 403 -8.79 -8.90 -0.50
N TRP A 404 -8.05 -8.03 -1.19
CA TRP A 404 -8.44 -7.40 -2.46
C TRP A 404 -8.96 -8.39 -3.54
N LEU A 405 -8.63 -9.69 -3.40
CA LEU A 405 -9.04 -10.79 -4.26
C LEU A 405 -10.55 -11.12 -4.22
N TRP A 406 -11.30 -10.62 -3.24
CA TRP A 406 -12.70 -11.04 -2.99
C TRP A 406 -13.77 -10.07 -3.50
N ARG A 407 -13.39 -8.87 -3.97
CA ARG A 407 -14.33 -7.82 -4.42
C ARG A 407 -14.99 -8.15 -5.78
N PRO A 408 -16.26 -7.74 -6.01
CA PRO A 408 -17.09 -8.15 -7.15
C PRO A 408 -16.75 -7.49 -8.51
#